data_AF-A0A151QMD4-F1
#
_entry.id   AF-A0A151QMD4-F1
#
_cell.length_a   1.000
_cell.length_b   1.000
_cell.length_c   1.000
_cell.angle_alpha   90.00
_cell.angle_beta   90.00
_cell.angle_gamma   90.00
#
_symmetry.space_group_name_H-M   'P 1'
#
loop_
_entity.id
_entity.type
_entity.pdbx_description
1 polymer ?
#
loop_
_entity_poly.entity_id
_entity_poly.type
_entity_poly.pdbx_seq_one_letter_code
_entity_poly.pdbx_strand_id
1 'polypeptide(L)'
;MFMRMTVTDSIKTALPKTESAKEFMGFVGERSQTADKSLSRTLMSTLTTIKFDGSRTMHEHVIEMTNIATRLKSVGMAVNENFLVQFILNSLLTEYGPFQMSYNIMKDK
;
A
#
# COMPACT_ATOMS: atom_id res chain seq x y z
N MET A 1 -14.21 -26.88 19.62
CA MET A 1 -14.69 -25.54 19.22
C MET A 1 -14.89 -25.51 17.71
N PHE A 2 -16.13 -25.60 17.23
CA PHE A 2 -16.46 -25.66 15.78
C PHE A 2 -15.97 -24.44 14.98
N MET A 3 -15.86 -23.27 15.61
CA MET A 3 -15.40 -22.02 14.98
C MET A 3 -13.99 -22.10 14.37
N ARG A 4 -13.11 -22.95 14.90
CA ARG A 4 -11.78 -23.14 14.32
C ARG A 4 -11.81 -24.06 13.10
N MET A 5 -12.80 -24.94 12.92
CA MET A 5 -12.80 -25.92 11.81
C MET A 5 -12.95 -25.26 10.43
N THR A 6 -13.64 -24.13 10.35
CA THR A 6 -13.90 -23.39 9.08
C THR A 6 -12.75 -22.48 8.66
N VAL A 7 -11.75 -22.29 9.52
CA VAL A 7 -10.58 -21.44 9.25
C VAL A 7 -9.51 -22.25 8.53
N THR A 8 -8.79 -21.64 7.58
CA THR A 8 -7.67 -22.28 6.89
C THR A 8 -6.52 -22.59 7.85
N ASP A 9 -5.80 -23.69 7.61
CA ASP A 9 -4.77 -24.18 8.55
C ASP A 9 -3.62 -23.19 8.77
N SER A 10 -3.28 -22.40 7.75
CA SER A 10 -2.28 -21.31 7.83
C SER A 10 -2.67 -20.20 8.82
N ILE A 11 -3.97 -19.95 8.99
CA ILE A 11 -4.49 -18.95 9.93
C ILE A 11 -4.71 -19.60 11.30
N LYS A 12 -5.11 -20.88 11.35
CA LYS A 12 -5.28 -21.64 12.61
C LYS A 12 -4.00 -21.70 13.44
N THR A 13 -2.84 -21.85 12.80
CA THR A 13 -1.53 -21.93 13.49
C THR A 13 -1.11 -20.58 14.08
N ALA A 14 -1.57 -19.47 13.50
CA ALA A 14 -1.25 -18.12 13.97
C ALA A 14 -2.15 -17.62 15.12
N LEU A 15 -3.27 -18.32 15.38
CA LEU A 15 -4.27 -17.95 16.38
C LEU A 15 -4.18 -18.84 17.64
N PRO A 16 -4.18 -18.25 18.85
CA PRO A 16 -4.21 -19.00 20.09
C PRO A 16 -5.50 -19.83 20.24
N LYS A 17 -5.45 -20.90 21.04
CA LYS A 17 -6.65 -21.63 21.43
C LYS A 17 -7.45 -20.79 22.42
N THR A 18 -8.69 -20.47 22.08
CA THR A 18 -9.63 -19.77 22.96
C THR A 18 -10.83 -20.64 23.28
N GLU A 19 -11.48 -20.38 24.41
CA GLU A 19 -12.66 -21.14 24.84
C GLU A 19 -13.96 -20.45 24.45
N SER A 20 -13.94 -19.12 24.26
CA SER A 20 -15.12 -18.34 23.88
C SER A 20 -15.05 -17.81 22.44
N ALA A 21 -16.23 -17.69 21.81
CA ALA A 21 -16.39 -17.05 20.51
C ALA A 21 -15.90 -15.59 20.51
N LYS A 22 -16.15 -14.90 21.63
CA LYS A 22 -15.80 -13.48 21.81
C LYS A 22 -14.29 -13.26 21.79
N GLU A 23 -13.53 -14.06 22.53
CA GLU A 23 -12.07 -14.01 22.52
C GLU A 23 -11.51 -14.36 21.14
N PHE A 24 -12.06 -15.39 20.49
CA PHE A 24 -11.64 -15.77 19.14
C PHE A 24 -11.80 -14.61 18.15
N MET A 25 -12.96 -13.96 18.13
CA MET A 25 -13.21 -12.79 17.28
C MET A 25 -12.28 -11.61 17.63
N GLY A 26 -11.97 -11.40 18.93
CA GLY A 26 -11.00 -10.40 19.37
C GLY A 26 -9.62 -10.62 18.76
N PHE A 27 -9.07 -11.84 18.86
CA PHE A 27 -7.76 -12.17 18.30
C PHE A 27 -7.71 -12.06 16.78
N VAL A 28 -8.78 -12.48 16.08
CA VAL A 28 -8.88 -12.31 14.63
C VAL A 28 -8.84 -10.82 14.27
N GLY A 29 -9.60 -9.99 14.97
CA GLY A 29 -9.59 -8.54 14.77
C GLY A 29 -8.21 -7.90 14.99
N GLU A 30 -7.53 -8.25 16.09
CA GLU A 30 -6.19 -7.74 16.39
C GLU A 30 -5.15 -8.16 15.34
N ARG A 31 -5.21 -9.42 14.88
CA ARG A 31 -4.32 -9.93 13.83
C ARG A 31 -4.59 -9.24 12.49
N SER A 32 -5.84 -9.04 12.11
CA SER A 32 -6.22 -8.28 10.92
C SER A 32 -5.70 -6.85 10.97
N GLN A 33 -5.90 -6.13 12.09
CA GLN A 33 -5.36 -4.77 12.25
C GLN A 33 -3.83 -4.74 12.16
N THR A 34 -3.15 -5.74 12.72
CA THR A 34 -1.68 -5.85 12.63
C THR A 34 -1.22 -6.11 11.20
N ALA A 35 -1.92 -6.98 10.47
CA ALA A 35 -1.67 -7.25 9.06
C ALA A 35 -1.90 -5.98 8.21
N ASP A 36 -2.97 -5.23 8.46
CA ASP A 36 -3.27 -3.97 7.76
C ASP A 36 -2.20 -2.90 8.01
N LYS A 37 -1.69 -2.80 9.25
CA LYS A 37 -0.54 -1.93 9.61
C LYS A 37 0.75 -2.34 8.90
N SER A 38 1.02 -3.65 8.81
CA SER A 38 2.17 -4.16 8.06
C SER A 38 2.04 -3.89 6.56
N LEU A 39 0.86 -4.15 5.99
CA LEU A 39 0.58 -3.97 4.57
C LEU A 39 0.68 -2.50 4.17
N SER A 40 0.08 -1.61 4.96
CA SER A 40 0.16 -0.17 4.72
C SER A 40 1.60 0.34 4.76
N ARG A 41 2.42 -0.10 5.73
CA ARG A 41 3.86 0.23 5.77
C ARG A 41 4.58 -0.23 4.51
N THR A 42 4.35 -1.46 4.08
CA THR A 42 4.97 -2.01 2.86
C THR A 42 4.56 -1.22 1.62
N LEU A 43 3.26 -0.99 1.42
CA LEU A 43 2.75 -0.23 0.28
C LEU A 43 3.28 1.20 0.26
N MET A 44 3.34 1.87 1.41
CA MET A 44 3.89 3.23 1.51
C MET A 44 5.40 3.25 1.21
N SER A 45 6.13 2.24 1.68
CA SER A 45 7.54 2.09 1.32
C SER A 45 7.68 1.91 -0.20
N THR A 46 6.89 1.03 -0.82
CA THR A 46 6.94 0.83 -2.28
C THR A 46 6.60 2.12 -3.03
N LEU A 47 5.56 2.85 -2.61
CA LEU A 47 5.15 4.10 -3.26
C LEU A 47 6.26 5.16 -3.26
N THR A 48 7.05 5.23 -2.18
CA THR A 48 8.11 6.23 -2.01
C THR A 48 9.45 5.81 -2.62
N THR A 49 9.69 4.52 -2.81
CA THR A 49 10.98 4.01 -3.31
C THR A 49 10.94 3.56 -4.77
N ILE A 50 9.76 3.30 -5.33
CA ILE A 50 9.63 2.85 -6.72
C ILE A 50 10.29 3.84 -7.68
N LYS A 51 11.05 3.31 -8.65
CA LYS A 51 11.69 4.09 -9.71
C LYS A 51 11.26 3.57 -11.06
N PHE A 52 11.14 4.48 -12.02
CA PHE A 52 10.95 4.14 -13.41
C PHE A 52 12.30 3.70 -13.98
N ASP A 53 12.41 2.46 -14.42
CA ASP A 53 13.66 1.85 -14.91
C ASP A 53 13.72 1.78 -16.46
N GLY A 54 12.71 2.30 -17.15
CA GLY A 54 12.61 2.25 -18.60
C GLY A 54 12.25 0.88 -19.20
N SER A 55 12.04 -0.16 -18.38
CA SER A 55 11.70 -1.51 -18.86
C SER A 55 10.28 -1.62 -19.41
N ARG A 56 9.40 -0.72 -18.96
CA ARG A 56 7.98 -0.65 -19.32
C ARG A 56 7.59 0.77 -19.73
N THR A 57 6.38 0.95 -20.25
CA THR A 57 5.89 2.27 -20.64
C THR A 57 5.65 3.17 -19.41
N MET A 58 5.73 4.49 -19.63
CA MET A 58 5.44 5.48 -18.58
C MET A 58 3.99 5.36 -18.08
N HIS A 59 3.06 5.05 -18.98
CA HIS A 59 1.66 4.82 -18.64
C HIS A 59 1.48 3.62 -17.68
N GLU A 60 2.15 2.50 -17.95
CA GLU A 60 2.13 1.34 -17.05
C GLU A 60 2.73 1.66 -15.68
N HIS A 61 3.78 2.49 -15.65
CA HIS A 61 4.38 2.93 -14.39
C HIS A 61 3.41 3.79 -13.57
N VAL A 62 2.72 4.74 -14.20
CA VAL A 62 1.69 5.57 -13.53
C VAL A 62 0.52 4.71 -13.03
N ILE A 63 0.07 3.72 -13.81
CA ILE A 63 -0.97 2.78 -13.39
C ILE A 63 -0.53 2.01 -12.14
N GLU A 64 0.70 1.49 -12.08
CA GLU A 64 1.17 0.77 -10.90
C GLU A 64 1.16 1.67 -9.66
N MET A 65 1.67 2.90 -9.76
CA MET A 65 1.67 3.83 -8.63
C MET A 65 0.26 4.20 -8.17
N THR A 66 -0.67 4.38 -9.11
CA THR A 66 -2.09 4.64 -8.83
C THR A 66 -2.77 3.45 -8.16
N ASN A 67 -2.41 2.23 -8.57
CA ASN A 67 -2.89 0.99 -7.93
C ASN A 67 -2.37 0.87 -6.50
N ILE A 68 -1.11 1.23 -6.23
CA ILE A 68 -0.56 1.26 -4.87
C ILE A 68 -1.33 2.28 -4.00
N ALA A 69 -1.58 3.48 -4.51
CA ALA A 69 -2.36 4.50 -3.82
C ALA A 69 -3.81 4.04 -3.54
N THR A 70 -4.43 3.34 -4.48
CA THR A 70 -5.78 2.76 -4.32
C THR A 70 -5.78 1.68 -3.22
N ARG A 71 -4.76 0.82 -3.18
CA ARG A 71 -4.61 -0.19 -2.12
C ARG A 71 -4.36 0.44 -0.75
N LEU A 72 -3.56 1.51 -0.67
CA LEU A 72 -3.38 2.30 0.56
C LEU A 72 -4.70 2.89 1.05
N LYS A 73 -5.53 3.43 0.14
CA LYS A 73 -6.87 3.92 0.47
C LYS A 73 -7.77 2.81 1.05
N SER A 74 -7.68 1.58 0.52
CA SER A 74 -8.48 0.45 1.01
C SER A 74 -8.14 0.02 2.44
N VAL A 75 -6.91 0.28 2.91
CA VAL A 75 -6.47 0.02 4.30
C VAL A 75 -6.53 1.27 5.19
N GLY A 76 -7.29 2.29 4.78
CA GLY A 76 -7.52 3.51 5.58
C GLY A 76 -6.44 4.59 5.46
N MET A 77 -5.47 4.45 4.56
CA MET A 77 -4.40 5.43 4.32
C MET A 77 -4.59 6.12 2.96
N ALA A 78 -5.53 7.06 2.86
CA ALA A 78 -5.72 7.82 1.64
C ALA A 78 -4.52 8.73 1.34
N VAL A 79 -3.95 8.61 0.13
CA VAL A 79 -2.89 9.50 -0.37
C VAL A 79 -3.56 10.66 -1.09
N ASN A 80 -3.18 11.90 -0.76
CA ASN A 80 -3.67 13.08 -1.48
C ASN A 80 -3.17 13.06 -2.93
N GLU A 81 -4.01 13.47 -3.87
CA GLU A 81 -3.68 13.49 -5.30
C GLU A 81 -2.44 14.33 -5.61
N ASN A 82 -2.26 15.48 -4.96
CA ASN A 82 -1.07 16.31 -5.14
C ASN A 82 0.21 15.59 -4.70
N PHE A 83 0.14 14.80 -3.62
CA PHE A 83 1.28 13.98 -3.19
C PHE A 83 1.51 12.80 -4.14
N LEU A 84 0.45 12.17 -4.66
CA LEU A 84 0.59 11.10 -5.65
C LEU A 84 1.30 11.59 -6.91
N VAL A 85 0.94 12.76 -7.43
CA VAL A 85 1.63 13.39 -8.56
C VAL A 85 3.10 13.63 -8.23
N GLN A 86 3.42 14.13 -7.03
CA GLN A 86 4.80 14.33 -6.60
C GLN A 86 5.58 13.01 -6.50
N PHE A 87 4.98 11.94 -5.98
CA PHE A 87 5.62 10.62 -5.94
C PHE A 87 5.91 10.10 -7.35
N ILE A 88 4.95 10.22 -8.26
CA ILE A 88 5.12 9.86 -9.67
C ILE A 88 6.25 10.67 -10.31
N LEU A 89 6.29 11.98 -10.09
CA LEU A 89 7.39 12.80 -10.63
C LEU A 89 8.74 12.41 -10.03
N ASN A 90 8.79 12.08 -8.75
CA ASN A 90 10.01 11.66 -8.05
C ASN A 90 10.48 10.24 -8.41
N SER A 91 9.61 9.41 -8.98
CA SER A 91 9.97 8.06 -9.41
C SER A 91 10.63 8.05 -10.80
N LEU A 92 10.38 9.06 -11.63
CA LEU A 92 11.04 9.21 -12.93
C LEU A 92 12.54 9.46 -12.74
N LEU A 93 13.38 8.68 -13.43
CA LEU A 93 14.85 8.84 -13.44
C LEU A 93 15.26 10.30 -13.69
N THR A 94 16.42 10.71 -13.17
CA THR A 94 17.00 12.07 -13.34
C THR A 94 17.16 12.49 -14.80
N GLU A 95 17.15 11.54 -15.74
CA GLU A 95 17.13 11.80 -17.19
C GLU A 95 15.86 12.54 -17.66
N TYR A 96 14.77 12.48 -16.88
CA TYR A 96 13.55 13.27 -17.07
C TYR A 96 13.56 14.58 -16.25
N GLY A 97 14.70 14.99 -15.71
CA GLY A 97 14.88 16.23 -14.94
C GLY A 97 14.24 17.49 -15.57
N PRO A 98 14.26 17.68 -16.91
CA PRO A 98 13.55 18.78 -17.55
C PRO A 98 12.03 18.79 -17.31
N PHE A 99 11.39 17.62 -17.24
CA PHE A 99 9.94 17.52 -16.96
C PHE A 99 9.62 17.91 -15.51
N GLN A 100 10.42 17.48 -14.54
CA GLN A 100 10.29 17.92 -13.14
C GLN A 100 10.44 19.44 -13.02
N MET A 101 11.42 20.02 -13.72
CA MET A 101 11.68 21.45 -13.69
C MET A 101 10.50 22.25 -14.26
N SER A 102 9.90 21.78 -15.36
CA SER A 102 8.72 22.41 -15.97
C SER A 102 7.48 22.39 -15.06
N TYR A 103 7.20 21.28 -14.38
CA TYR A 103 6.05 21.16 -13.47
C TYR A 103 6.18 22.10 -12.27
N ASN A 104 7.37 22.17 -11.67
CA ASN A 104 7.61 23.03 -10.50
C ASN A 104 7.43 24.52 -10.84
N ILE A 105 7.91 24.96 -12.01
CA ILE A 105 7.73 26.34 -12.50
C ILE A 105 6.24 26.69 -12.73
N MET A 106 5.44 25.74 -13.21
CA MET A 106 3.99 25.95 -13.40
C MET A 106 3.21 26.04 -12.09
N LYS A 107 3.73 25.50 -10.98
CA LYS A 107 3.07 25.50 -9.67
C LYS A 107 3.37 26.75 -8.85
N ASP A 108 4.49 27.43 -9.12
CA ASP A 108 4.91 28.68 -8.46
C ASP A 108 4.27 29.95 -9.06
N LYS A 109 3.39 29.78 -10.06
CA LYS A 109 2.70 30.87 -10.76
C LYS A 109 1.21 30.82 -10.52
#